data_AF-A0A7K6T8Q7-F1
#
_entry.id   AF-A0A7K6T8Q7-F1
#
_cell.length_a   1.000
_cell.length_b   1.000
_cell.length_c   1.000
_cell.angle_alpha   90.00
_cell.angle_beta   90.00
_cell.angle_gamma   90.00
#
_symmetry.space_group_name_H-M   'P 1'
#
loop_
_entity.id
_entity.type
_entity.pdbx_description
1 polymer ?
#
loop_
_entity_poly.entity_id
_entity_poly.type
_entity_poly.pdbx_seq_one_letter_code
_entity_poly.pdbx_strand_id
1 'polypeptide(L)'
;VTLDTDTAHANLVLSNDLRSVRWASSKLSLPETDRRFKSRCCVLGREGFTEGRHCWGVTVEGQVGGNSWWALGAAKESVEKREFGELSSEKGVWAVQHRNGQFVSLTSPRS
;
A
#
# COMPACT_ATOMS: atom_id res chain seq x y z
N VAL A 1 -9.09 9.96 3.81
CA VAL A 1 -8.66 8.81 2.99
C VAL A 1 -9.48 7.58 3.37
N THR A 2 -10.13 6.95 2.40
CA THR A 2 -10.75 5.62 2.51
C THR A 2 -10.11 4.69 1.48
N LEU A 3 -10.05 3.40 1.78
CA LEU A 3 -9.36 2.40 0.97
C LEU A 3 -10.23 1.87 -0.16
N ASP A 4 -9.62 1.61 -1.32
CA ASP A 4 -10.31 1.05 -2.49
C ASP A 4 -10.20 -0.48 -2.53
N THR A 5 -11.33 -1.15 -2.32
CA THR A 5 -11.48 -2.61 -2.33
C THR A 5 -11.07 -3.27 -3.64
N ASP A 6 -11.22 -2.56 -4.76
CA ASP A 6 -10.90 -3.09 -6.09
C ASP A 6 -9.40 -3.15 -6.32
N THR A 7 -8.63 -2.34 -5.60
CA THR A 7 -7.17 -2.33 -5.69
C THR A 7 -6.51 -3.28 -4.71
N ALA A 8 -7.19 -3.62 -3.61
CA ALA A 8 -6.62 -4.35 -2.49
C ALA A 8 -6.11 -5.75 -2.88
N HIS A 9 -4.85 -6.05 -2.59
CA HIS A 9 -4.33 -7.41 -2.74
C HIS A 9 -5.15 -8.44 -1.93
N ALA A 10 -5.30 -9.67 -2.44
CA ALA A 10 -6.14 -10.71 -1.82
C ALA A 10 -5.70 -11.14 -0.41
N ASN A 11 -4.48 -10.82 0.02
CA ASN A 11 -4.00 -11.02 1.40
C ASN A 11 -4.27 -9.84 2.34
N LEU A 12 -5.06 -8.86 1.93
CA LEU A 12 -5.42 -7.71 2.77
C LEU A 12 -6.89 -7.80 3.19
N VAL A 13 -7.13 -7.63 4.49
CA VAL A 13 -8.47 -7.49 5.06
C VAL A 13 -8.71 -6.03 5.38
N LEU A 14 -9.77 -5.46 4.82
CA LEU A 14 -10.21 -4.10 5.05
C LEU A 14 -11.30 -4.09 6.13
N SER A 15 -11.34 -3.05 6.96
CA SER A 15 -12.46 -2.79 7.86
C SER A 15 -13.71 -2.36 7.10
N ASN A 16 -14.88 -2.49 7.72
CA ASN A 16 -16.16 -2.12 7.09
C ASN A 16 -16.24 -0.63 6.72
N ASP A 17 -15.57 0.24 7.48
CA ASP A 17 -15.50 1.68 7.22
C ASP A 17 -14.40 2.06 6.21
N LEU A 18 -13.64 1.07 5.72
CA LEU A 18 -12.55 1.22 4.75
C LEU A 18 -11.44 2.17 5.24
N ARG A 19 -11.21 2.27 6.55
CA ARG A 19 -10.15 3.10 7.13
C ARG A 19 -8.98 2.32 7.72
N SER A 20 -9.14 1.01 7.87
CA SER A 20 -8.12 0.13 8.42
C SER A 20 -7.83 -1.02 7.46
N VAL A 21 -6.58 -1.47 7.45
CA VAL A 21 -6.14 -2.62 6.69
C VAL A 21 -5.21 -3.47 7.53
N ARG A 22 -5.34 -4.78 7.42
CA ARG A 22 -4.43 -5.75 8.04
C ARG A 22 -4.07 -6.86 7.05
N TRP A 23 -2.91 -7.46 7.26
CA TRP A 23 -2.52 -8.64 6.51
C TRP A 23 -3.28 -9.90 6.97
N ALA A 24 -3.54 -10.81 6.04
CA ALA A 24 -4.05 -12.15 6.30
C ALA A 24 -3.05 -13.20 5.80
N SER A 25 -2.88 -14.26 6.61
CA SER A 25 -2.01 -15.40 6.30
C SER A 25 -2.44 -16.19 5.08
N SER A 26 -3.71 -16.12 4.71
CA SER A 26 -4.28 -16.77 3.53
C SER A 26 -4.95 -15.76 2.63
N LYS A 27 -4.91 -16.04 1.32
CA LYS A 27 -5.64 -15.25 0.33
C LYS A 27 -7.14 -15.36 0.59
N LEU A 28 -7.81 -14.22 0.61
CA LEU A 28 -9.26 -14.13 0.60
C LEU A 28 -9.78 -14.54 -0.78
N SER A 29 -10.93 -15.22 -0.80
CA SER A 29 -11.67 -15.46 -2.04
C SER A 29 -12.45 -14.20 -2.40
N LEU A 30 -11.85 -13.38 -3.27
CA LEU A 30 -12.43 -12.12 -3.75
C LEU A 30 -12.66 -12.20 -5.26
N PRO A 31 -13.64 -11.46 -5.81
CA PRO A 31 -13.78 -11.33 -7.25
C PRO A 31 -12.48 -10.82 -7.90
N GLU A 32 -12.13 -11.40 -9.04
CA GLU A 32 -11.01 -10.91 -9.85
C GLU A 32 -11.35 -9.54 -10.44
N THR A 33 -10.38 -8.63 -10.42
CA THR A 33 -10.47 -7.32 -11.06
C THR A 33 -9.11 -6.91 -11.58
N ASP A 34 -9.08 -6.24 -12.71
CA ASP A 34 -7.85 -5.77 -13.36
C ASP A 34 -7.14 -4.67 -12.58
N ARG A 35 -7.86 -4.02 -11.66
CA ARG A 35 -7.32 -2.96 -10.80
C ARG A 35 -6.60 -3.52 -9.57
N ARG A 36 -6.71 -4.82 -9.29
CA ARG A 36 -6.16 -5.45 -8.08
C ARG A 36 -4.65 -5.54 -8.15
N PHE A 37 -3.97 -5.21 -7.04
CA PHE A 37 -2.59 -5.65 -6.87
C PHE A 37 -2.51 -7.16 -6.78
N LYS A 38 -1.74 -7.79 -7.67
CA LYS A 38 -1.50 -9.24 -7.71
C LYS A 38 -0.13 -9.64 -7.18
N SER A 39 0.87 -8.76 -7.33
CA SER A 39 2.26 -9.04 -6.97
C SER A 39 2.69 -8.48 -5.61
N ARG A 40 2.09 -7.38 -5.17
CA ARG A 40 2.43 -6.67 -3.92
C ARG A 40 1.23 -6.62 -3.00
N CYS A 41 1.45 -6.80 -1.69
CA CYS A 41 0.41 -6.65 -0.66
C CYS A 41 0.09 -5.16 -0.43
N CYS A 42 -0.52 -4.51 -1.42
CA CYS A 42 -0.85 -3.09 -1.42
C CYS A 42 -2.35 -2.87 -1.62
N VAL A 43 -2.81 -1.68 -1.23
CA VAL A 43 -4.14 -1.13 -1.48
C VAL A 43 -3.99 0.38 -1.69
N LEU A 44 -4.77 0.97 -2.59
CA LEU A 44 -4.80 2.42 -2.80
C LEU A 44 -5.90 3.08 -1.97
N GLY A 45 -5.74 4.38 -1.73
CA GLY A 45 -6.86 5.24 -1.38
C GLY A 45 -7.81 5.39 -2.57
N ARG A 46 -9.10 5.54 -2.30
CA ARG A 46 -10.14 5.72 -3.32
C ARG A 46 -10.05 7.07 -4.04
N GLU A 47 -9.65 8.12 -3.31
CA GLU A 47 -9.54 9.47 -3.86
C GLU A 47 -8.16 9.67 -4.50
N GLY A 48 -8.16 10.10 -5.75
CA GLY A 48 -6.97 10.62 -6.44
C GLY A 48 -6.85 12.13 -6.26
N PHE A 49 -5.62 12.64 -6.39
CA PHE A 49 -5.32 14.07 -6.27
C PHE A 49 -4.56 14.55 -7.52
N THR A 50 -5.01 15.65 -8.11
CA THR A 50 -4.35 16.27 -9.28
C THR A 50 -3.69 17.61 -8.95
N GLU A 51 -4.14 18.28 -7.89
CA GLU A 51 -3.64 19.58 -7.45
C GLU A 51 -3.84 19.79 -5.94
N GLY A 52 -3.21 20.83 -5.39
CA GLY A 52 -3.35 21.21 -3.98
C GLY A 52 -2.39 20.50 -3.00
N ARG A 53 -2.64 20.68 -1.71
CA ARG A 53 -1.87 20.06 -0.62
C ARG A 53 -2.79 19.19 0.23
N HIS A 54 -2.42 17.92 0.36
CA HIS A 54 -3.19 16.91 1.06
C HIS A 54 -2.36 16.28 2.16
N CYS A 55 -2.96 16.04 3.32
CA CYS A 55 -2.32 15.36 4.44
C CYS A 55 -3.27 14.32 5.05
N TRP A 56 -2.69 13.25 5.58
CA TRP A 56 -3.43 12.21 6.29
C TRP A 56 -2.56 11.66 7.43
N GLY A 57 -3.20 11.31 8.53
CA GLY A 57 -2.58 10.56 9.61
C GLY A 57 -2.80 9.06 9.41
N VAL A 58 -1.80 8.25 9.75
CA VAL A 58 -1.90 6.79 9.80
C VAL A 58 -1.46 6.33 11.17
N THR A 59 -2.31 5.57 11.85
CA THR A 59 -1.93 4.86 13.07
C THR A 59 -1.51 3.45 12.69
N VAL A 60 -0.32 3.05 13.13
CA VAL A 60 0.18 1.68 12.97
C VAL A 60 -0.05 0.94 14.28
N GLU A 61 -0.84 -0.12 14.23
CA GLU A 61 -1.19 -0.95 15.39
C GLU A 61 -0.47 -2.30 15.32
N GLY A 62 -0.10 -2.85 16.48
CA GLY A 62 0.63 -4.13 16.61
C GLY A 62 2.12 -3.96 16.93
N GLN A 63 2.88 -5.06 16.89
CA GLN A 63 4.31 -5.04 17.19
C GLN A 63 5.09 -4.26 16.12
N VAL A 64 5.62 -3.10 16.51
CA VAL A 64 6.64 -2.36 15.77
C VAL A 64 8.00 -2.85 16.27
N GLY A 65 8.57 -3.82 15.56
CA GLY A 65 9.76 -4.58 15.95
C GLY A 65 9.81 -5.94 15.24
N GLY A 66 10.95 -6.65 15.30
CA GLY A 66 11.21 -7.99 14.73
C GLY A 66 10.17 -8.61 13.77
N ASN A 67 10.53 -8.78 12.49
CA ASN A 67 9.69 -9.38 11.42
C ASN A 67 8.38 -8.64 11.06
N SER A 68 8.21 -7.37 11.44
CA SER A 68 7.06 -6.52 11.01
C SER A 68 7.41 -5.60 9.83
N TRP A 69 6.65 -5.71 8.74
CA TRP A 69 6.87 -4.94 7.49
C TRP A 69 5.61 -4.18 7.09
N TRP A 70 5.74 -2.89 6.77
CA TRP A 70 4.66 -2.08 6.21
C TRP A 70 5.24 -0.92 5.39
N ALA A 71 4.43 -0.34 4.50
CA ALA A 71 4.80 0.87 3.79
C ALA A 71 3.58 1.79 3.66
N LEU A 72 3.82 3.10 3.67
CA LEU A 72 2.79 4.13 3.48
C LEU A 72 3.34 5.27 2.62
N GLY A 73 2.49 5.84 1.79
CA GLY A 73 2.90 6.87 0.85
C GLY A 73 1.84 7.17 -0.22
N ALA A 74 2.29 7.72 -1.33
CA ALA A 74 1.49 8.04 -2.50
C ALA A 74 1.95 7.23 -3.72
N ALA A 75 1.03 7.00 -4.66
CA ALA A 75 1.33 6.36 -5.93
C ALA A 75 0.58 7.07 -7.06
N LYS A 76 1.14 7.01 -8.27
CA LYS A 76 0.39 7.35 -9.49
C LYS A 76 -0.78 6.38 -9.65
N GLU A 77 -1.91 6.85 -10.17
CA GLU A 77 -3.04 5.99 -10.52
C GLU A 77 -2.62 4.86 -11.48
N SER A 78 -1.70 5.19 -12.40
CA SER A 78 -1.12 4.30 -13.41
C SER A 78 -0.05 3.34 -12.89
N VAL A 79 0.17 3.24 -11.57
CA VAL A 79 1.16 2.31 -11.01
C VAL A 79 0.88 0.87 -11.47
N GLU A 80 1.94 0.14 -11.82
CA GLU A 80 1.88 -1.27 -12.23
C GLU A 80 1.41 -2.15 -11.07
N LYS A 81 0.43 -3.02 -11.31
CA LYS A 81 -0.26 -3.78 -10.25
C LYS A 81 -0.15 -5.28 -10.42
N ARG A 82 0.22 -5.77 -11.60
CA ARG A 82 0.18 -7.19 -11.96
C ARG A 82 1.53 -7.86 -11.78
N GLU A 83 2.59 -7.23 -12.26
CA GLU A 83 3.93 -7.83 -12.27
C GLU A 83 4.74 -7.54 -11.01
N PHE A 84 5.68 -8.42 -10.69
CA PHE A 84 6.60 -8.20 -9.58
C PHE A 84 7.67 -7.21 -10.01
N GLY A 85 7.63 -6.02 -9.41
CA GLY A 85 8.59 -4.95 -9.68
C GLY A 85 9.00 -4.24 -8.40
N GLU A 86 10.15 -3.61 -8.44
CA GLU A 86 10.59 -2.72 -7.37
C GLU A 86 9.63 -1.54 -7.22
N LEU A 87 9.31 -1.17 -5.97
CA LEU A 87 8.61 0.07 -5.67
C LEU A 87 9.63 1.20 -5.61
N SER A 88 9.51 2.17 -6.51
CA SER A 88 10.37 3.35 -6.57
C SER A 88 9.65 4.56 -7.15
N SER A 89 10.24 5.74 -6.99
CA SER A 89 9.71 6.99 -7.58
C SER A 89 9.67 6.93 -9.11
N GLU A 90 10.60 6.23 -9.75
CA GLU A 90 10.62 5.99 -11.20
C GLU A 90 9.41 5.15 -11.66
N LYS A 91 8.93 4.23 -10.81
CA LYS A 91 7.71 3.45 -11.03
C LYS A 91 6.45 4.15 -10.53
N GLY A 92 6.56 5.42 -10.13
CA GLY A 92 5.44 6.24 -9.68
C GLY A 92 4.97 5.94 -8.26
N VAL A 93 5.86 5.49 -7.38
CA VAL A 93 5.57 5.25 -5.96
C VAL A 93 6.51 6.09 -5.10
N TRP A 94 5.96 6.83 -4.14
CA TRP A 94 6.71 7.59 -3.14
C TRP A 94 6.22 7.18 -1.77
N ALA A 95 7.01 6.36 -1.08
CA ALA A 95 6.60 5.79 0.19
C ALA A 95 7.78 5.66 1.16
N VAL A 96 7.44 5.61 2.45
CA VAL A 96 8.35 5.16 3.50
C VAL A 96 7.97 3.74 3.85
N GLN A 97 8.97 2.87 3.91
CA GLN A 97 8.82 1.48 4.32
C GLN A 97 9.47 1.28 5.68
N HIS A 98 8.73 0.65 6.59
CA HIS A 98 9.29 0.05 7.79
C HIS A 98 9.58 -1.43 7.53
N ARG A 99 10.80 -1.87 7.81
CA ARG A 99 11.23 -3.26 7.69
C ARG A 99 12.15 -3.62 8.84
N ASN A 100 11.73 -4.57 9.68
CA ASN A 100 12.57 -5.12 10.76
C ASN A 100 13.15 -4.04 11.71
N GLY A 101 12.36 -3.01 12.05
CA GLY A 101 12.82 -1.94 12.94
C GLY A 101 13.56 -0.80 12.23
N GLN A 102 13.77 -0.89 10.92
CA GLN A 102 14.41 0.15 10.12
C GLN A 102 13.39 0.84 9.22
N PHE A 103 13.60 2.14 8.99
CA PHE A 103 12.84 2.92 8.02
C PHE A 103 13.70 3.18 6.80
N VAL A 104 13.14 2.97 5.61
CA VAL A 104 13.80 3.24 4.33
C VAL A 104 12.86 4.01 3.40
N SER A 105 13.43 4.88 2.59
CA SER A 105 12.70 5.57 1.52
C SER A 105 12.58 4.65 0.30
N LEU A 106 11.38 4.57 -0.28
CA LEU A 106 11.13 3.89 -1.56
C LEU A 106 11.23 4.89 -2.73
N THR A 107 12.27 5.71 -2.72
CA THR A 107 12.58 6.69 -3.77
C THR A 107 13.91 6.33 -4.43
N SER A 108 14.10 6.76 -5.67
CA SER A 108 15.37 6.65 -6.40
C SER A 108 16.11 8.01 -6.42
N PRO A 109 17.42 8.06 -6.09
CA PRO A 109 18.20 6.99 -5.45
C PRO A 109 17.69 6.72 -4.03
N ARG A 110 17.97 5.51 -3.51
CA ARG A 110 17.70 5.20 -2.10
C ARG A 110 18.62 6.04 -1.22
N SER A 111 18.03 6.73 -0.24
CA SER A 111 18.75 7.48 0.80
C SER A 111 19.10 6.59 1.96
#